data_AF-A0A101MGE8-F1
#
_entry.id   AF-A0A101MGE8-F1
#
_cell.length_a   1.000
_cell.length_b   1.000
_cell.length_c   1.000
_cell.angle_alpha   90.00
_cell.angle_beta   90.00
_cell.angle_gamma   90.00
#
_symmetry.space_group_name_H-M   'P 1'
#
loop_
_entity.id
_entity.type
_entity.pdbx_description
1 polymer ?
#
loop_
_entity_poly.entity_id
_entity_poly.type
_entity_poly.pdbx_seq_one_letter_code
_entity_poly.pdbx_strand_id
1 'polypeptide(L)'
;MKLGVIPNDTIQALNPIACVLLGPIIQQLLYPGLQKYGVAFGSISRMTWSFITISSSMAYAAGLQKLIYTRGPCYESPRNCPDSDGGKIPNNISVWVQTPSYFLLAFAEILGFTTLSEYSYSEAPKDMRSLVQALRQVTAAIGSALGMALSPVAVDPKVMYLYTGLAATMIAAAPVFWAAFGSYDKSDDEDDLNQVGLMQPNTHNEMEETAARAHP
;
A
#
# COMPACT_ATOMS: atom_id res chain seq x y z
N MET A 1 -18.90 5.82 16.70
CA MET A 1 -17.88 5.06 17.46
C MET A 1 -17.60 5.78 18.76
N LYS A 2 -17.43 5.08 19.88
CA LYS A 2 -17.04 5.71 21.14
C LYS A 2 -15.58 6.13 21.06
N LEU A 3 -15.34 7.43 20.93
CA LEU A 3 -14.03 8.06 21.11
C LEU A 3 -13.74 8.07 22.61
N GLY A 4 -13.26 6.97 23.17
CA GLY A 4 -12.79 6.97 24.56
C GLY A 4 -11.55 7.86 24.63
N VAL A 5 -11.66 9.10 25.11
CA VAL A 5 -10.57 10.08 25.38
C VAL A 5 -9.56 10.35 24.23
N ILE A 6 -9.70 9.70 23.08
CA ILE A 6 -8.74 9.77 21.96
C ILE A 6 -9.30 10.67 20.86
N PRO A 7 -8.55 11.70 20.41
CA PRO A 7 -8.97 12.58 19.32
C PRO A 7 -9.02 11.84 17.98
N ASN A 8 -9.88 12.30 17.06
CA ASN A 8 -10.03 11.71 15.73
C ASN A 8 -8.71 11.70 14.93
N ASP A 9 -7.86 12.70 15.15
CA ASP A 9 -6.55 12.83 14.52
C ASP A 9 -5.62 11.65 14.83
N THR A 10 -5.74 11.06 16.02
CA THR A 10 -4.95 9.88 16.38
C THR A 10 -5.25 8.70 15.47
N ILE A 11 -6.48 8.58 14.95
CA ILE A 11 -6.87 7.47 14.06
C ILE A 11 -6.24 7.60 12.68
N GLN A 12 -6.09 8.83 12.17
CA GLN A 12 -5.38 9.08 10.92
C GLN A 12 -3.87 8.88 11.07
N ALA A 13 -3.32 9.22 12.25
CA ALA A 13 -1.90 9.00 12.56
C ALA A 13 -1.53 7.51 12.71
N LEU A 14 -2.49 6.59 12.87
CA LEU A 14 -2.20 5.16 12.99
C LEU A 14 -1.57 4.56 11.73
N ASN A 15 -1.92 5.06 10.53
CA ASN A 15 -1.39 4.53 9.28
C ASN A 15 0.14 4.69 9.16
N PRO A 16 0.72 5.90 9.27
CA PRO A 16 2.19 6.06 9.23
C PRO A 16 2.89 5.35 10.39
N ILE A 17 2.27 5.26 11.57
CA ILE A 17 2.82 4.47 12.70
C ILE A 17 2.90 2.99 12.32
N ALA A 18 1.83 2.43 11.72
CA ALA A 18 1.81 1.06 11.25
C ALA A 18 2.88 0.84 10.15
N CYS A 19 3.08 1.78 9.23
CA CYS A 19 4.13 1.71 8.22
C CYS A 19 5.54 1.68 8.83
N VAL A 20 5.82 2.50 9.84
CA VAL A 20 7.13 2.52 10.53
C VAL A 20 7.38 1.21 11.29
N LEU A 21 6.34 0.60 11.87
CA LEU A 21 6.46 -0.68 12.59
C LEU A 21 6.57 -1.88 11.64
N LEU A 22 5.78 -1.90 10.55
CA LEU A 22 5.76 -2.99 9.57
C LEU A 22 6.93 -2.92 8.58
N GLY A 23 7.47 -1.74 8.32
CA GLY A 23 8.60 -1.51 7.41
C GLY A 23 9.76 -2.49 7.63
N PRO A 24 10.38 -2.52 8.83
CA PRO A 24 11.49 -3.44 9.10
C PRO A 24 11.05 -4.90 9.06
N ILE A 25 9.81 -5.22 9.47
CA ILE A 25 9.30 -6.60 9.46
C ILE A 25 9.20 -7.12 8.03
N ILE A 26 8.63 -6.34 7.11
CA ILE A 26 8.51 -6.75 5.70
C ILE A 26 9.90 -6.86 5.07
N GLN A 27 10.78 -5.90 5.34
CA GLN A 27 12.13 -5.88 4.79
C GLN A 27 13.00 -7.06 5.28
N GLN A 28 12.92 -7.40 6.56
CA GLN A 28 13.76 -8.41 7.19
C GLN A 28 13.14 -9.82 7.26
N LEU A 29 11.83 -9.96 7.12
CA LEU A 29 11.14 -11.25 7.23
C LEU A 29 10.50 -11.68 5.91
N LEU A 30 9.76 -10.79 5.24
CA LEU A 30 9.00 -11.16 4.04
C LEU A 30 9.93 -11.43 2.86
N TYR A 31 10.80 -10.48 2.51
CA TYR A 31 11.70 -10.64 1.36
C TYR A 31 12.69 -11.81 1.49
N PRO A 32 13.42 -12.01 2.61
CA PRO A 32 14.29 -13.18 2.74
C PRO A 32 13.49 -14.48 2.88
N GLY A 33 12.28 -14.43 3.43
CA GLY A 33 11.36 -15.58 3.44
C GLY A 33 10.99 -16.00 2.02
N LEU A 34 10.68 -15.05 1.15
CA LEU A 34 10.31 -15.31 -0.25
C LEU A 34 11.49 -15.79 -1.10
N GLN A 35 12.68 -15.23 -0.87
CA GLN A 35 13.91 -15.70 -1.50
C GLN A 35 14.22 -17.16 -1.12
N LYS A 36 13.93 -17.58 0.12
CA LYS A 36 14.07 -19.00 0.52
C LYS A 36 13.10 -19.94 -0.21
N TYR A 37 11.96 -19.43 -0.68
CA TYR A 37 11.01 -20.18 -1.51
C TYR A 37 11.35 -20.14 -3.01
N GLY A 38 12.44 -19.49 -3.42
CA GLY A 38 12.91 -19.47 -4.80
C GLY A 38 12.01 -18.68 -5.76
N VAL A 39 11.12 -17.83 -5.25
CA VAL A 39 10.28 -16.96 -6.08
C VAL A 39 11.02 -15.63 -6.27
N ALA A 40 11.46 -15.36 -7.49
CA ALA A 40 11.92 -14.03 -7.89
C ALA A 40 10.74 -13.07 -7.75
N PHE A 41 10.83 -12.18 -6.75
CA PHE A 41 9.77 -11.24 -6.45
C PHE A 41 10.08 -9.94 -7.19
N GLY A 42 9.74 -9.89 -8.48
CA GLY A 42 9.90 -8.70 -9.31
C GLY A 42 9.11 -7.50 -8.79
N SER A 43 9.53 -6.29 -9.19
CA SER A 43 8.90 -5.03 -8.76
C SER A 43 7.43 -4.95 -9.17
N ILE A 44 7.08 -5.48 -10.34
CA ILE A 44 5.71 -5.44 -10.88
C ILE A 44 4.80 -6.44 -10.14
N SER A 45 5.34 -7.61 -9.77
CA SER A 45 4.64 -8.60 -8.94
C SER A 45 4.33 -8.10 -7.53
N ARG A 46 5.27 -7.40 -6.89
CA ARG A 46 5.04 -6.73 -5.59
C ARG A 46 3.90 -5.73 -5.66
N MET A 47 3.88 -4.91 -6.71
CA MET A 47 2.83 -3.91 -6.92
C MET A 47 1.46 -4.57 -7.16
N THR A 48 1.41 -5.71 -7.82
CA THR A 48 0.17 -6.48 -8.03
C THR A 48 -0.37 -7.05 -6.72
N TRP A 49 0.50 -7.60 -5.86
CA TRP A 49 0.13 -8.01 -4.51
C TRP A 49 -0.35 -6.85 -3.63
N SER A 50 0.18 -5.64 -3.84
CA SER A 50 -0.32 -4.43 -3.18
C SER A 50 -1.79 -4.15 -3.54
N PHE A 51 -2.17 -4.19 -4.82
CA PHE A 51 -3.57 -3.97 -5.20
C PHE A 51 -4.55 -4.98 -4.56
N ILE A 52 -4.15 -6.25 -4.47
CA ILE A 52 -4.95 -7.31 -3.84
C ILE A 52 -5.10 -7.03 -2.34
N THR A 53 -4.01 -6.66 -1.67
CA THR A 53 -4.01 -6.37 -0.22
C THR A 53 -4.77 -5.09 0.13
N ILE A 54 -4.68 -4.03 -0.69
CA ILE A 54 -5.53 -2.83 -0.59
C ILE A 54 -7.01 -3.19 -0.74
N SER A 55 -7.36 -4.00 -1.75
CA SER A 55 -8.76 -4.42 -1.96
C SER A 55 -9.29 -5.19 -0.75
N SER A 56 -8.50 -6.10 -0.17
CA SER A 56 -8.87 -6.82 1.05
C SER A 56 -9.05 -5.88 2.25
N SER A 57 -8.23 -4.84 2.39
CA SER A 57 -8.39 -3.82 3.44
C SER A 57 -9.69 -3.02 3.26
N MET A 58 -10.00 -2.63 2.02
CA MET A 58 -11.24 -1.91 1.70
C MET A 58 -12.49 -2.79 1.87
N ALA A 59 -12.41 -4.08 1.55
CA ALA A 59 -13.47 -5.04 1.80
C ALA A 59 -13.72 -5.23 3.31
N TYR A 60 -12.65 -5.29 4.12
CA TYR A 60 -12.77 -5.32 5.57
C TYR A 60 -13.38 -4.02 6.12
N ALA A 61 -12.98 -2.85 5.60
CA ALA A 61 -13.58 -1.57 5.96
C ALA A 61 -15.08 -1.50 5.61
N ALA A 62 -15.49 -2.01 4.45
CA ALA A 62 -16.91 -2.12 4.09
C ALA A 62 -17.67 -3.07 5.02
N GLY A 63 -17.04 -4.18 5.43
CA GLY A 63 -17.58 -5.10 6.43
C GLY A 63 -17.74 -4.45 7.81
N LEU A 64 -16.76 -3.65 8.24
CA LEU A 64 -16.85 -2.85 9.45
C LEU A 64 -17.94 -1.80 9.35
N GLN A 65 -18.07 -1.12 8.22
CA GLN A 65 -19.15 -0.15 7.97
C GLN A 65 -20.52 -0.83 8.14
N LYS A 66 -20.71 -2.02 7.56
CA LYS A 66 -21.93 -2.83 7.73
C LYS A 66 -22.15 -3.23 9.20
N LEU A 67 -21.09 -3.63 9.90
CA LEU A 67 -21.15 -3.97 11.32
C LEU A 67 -21.53 -2.76 12.18
N ILE A 68 -21.05 -1.56 11.83
CA ILE A 68 -21.40 -0.30 12.48
C ILE A 68 -22.87 0.05 12.23
N TYR A 69 -23.39 -0.15 11.03
CA TYR A 69 -24.81 0.08 10.75
C TYR A 69 -25.74 -0.96 11.39
N THR A 70 -25.23 -2.12 11.82
CA THR A 70 -26.04 -3.22 12.41
C THR A 70 -26.01 -3.24 13.95
N ARG A 71 -25.19 -2.41 14.61
CA ARG A 71 -25.11 -2.35 16.09
C ARG A 71 -25.81 -1.09 16.62
N GLY A 72 -26.62 -1.22 17.67
CA GLY A 72 -27.41 -0.13 18.26
C GLY A 72 -26.59 0.83 19.15
N PRO A 73 -27.10 2.06 19.40
CA PRO A 73 -28.51 2.47 19.33
C PRO A 73 -28.94 3.20 18.04
N CYS A 74 -28.03 3.46 17.11
CA CYS A 74 -28.34 4.24 15.90
C CYS A 74 -27.85 3.52 14.65
N TYR A 75 -28.80 2.95 13.91
CA TYR A 75 -28.59 2.05 12.77
C TYR A 75 -28.32 2.84 11.48
N GLU A 76 -29.34 3.32 10.77
CA GLU A 76 -29.19 3.98 9.45
C GLU A 76 -28.66 5.42 9.51
N SER A 77 -28.56 6.02 10.70
CA SER A 77 -28.12 7.40 10.88
C SER A 77 -27.29 7.53 12.15
N PRO A 78 -25.98 7.30 12.10
CA PRO A 78 -25.09 7.29 13.27
C PRO A 78 -24.98 8.64 14.03
N ARG A 79 -25.74 9.68 13.62
CA ARG A 79 -25.87 10.97 14.34
C ARG A 79 -27.29 11.55 14.40
N ASN A 80 -28.31 10.94 13.78
CA ASN A 80 -29.63 11.56 13.56
C ASN A 80 -30.81 10.68 14.03
N CYS A 81 -30.61 10.04 15.18
CA CYS A 81 -31.56 9.15 15.84
C CYS A 81 -32.01 9.81 17.17
N PRO A 82 -33.26 9.58 17.60
CA PRO A 82 -33.80 10.16 18.84
C PRO A 82 -33.02 9.72 20.10
N ASP A 83 -32.38 8.54 20.06
CA ASP A 83 -31.49 8.03 21.14
C ASP A 83 -30.07 8.62 21.12
N SER A 84 -29.75 9.57 20.23
CA SER A 84 -28.41 10.16 20.11
C SER A 84 -28.23 11.52 20.80
N ASP A 85 -29.22 12.02 21.56
CA ASP A 85 -29.12 13.29 22.30
C ASP A 85 -28.44 14.41 21.47
N GLY A 86 -28.95 14.62 20.24
CA GLY A 86 -28.42 15.62 19.31
C GLY A 86 -27.02 15.31 18.72
N GLY A 87 -26.62 14.04 18.61
CA GLY A 87 -25.34 13.62 18.00
C GLY A 87 -24.20 13.34 19.01
N LYS A 88 -24.52 13.23 20.31
CA LYS A 88 -23.57 13.03 21.42
C LYS A 88 -23.35 11.59 21.85
N ILE A 89 -24.29 10.68 21.58
CA ILE A 89 -24.18 9.27 21.99
C ILE A 89 -23.76 8.44 20.77
N PRO A 90 -22.46 8.12 20.62
CA PRO A 90 -22.00 7.29 19.52
C PRO A 90 -22.38 5.82 19.69
N ASN A 91 -22.50 5.12 18.56
CA ASN A 91 -22.63 3.67 18.53
C ASN A 91 -21.54 2.97 19.35
N ASN A 92 -21.91 1.90 20.06
CA ASN A 92 -21.09 1.16 21.02
C ASN A 92 -20.08 0.24 20.32
N ILE A 93 -19.24 0.83 19.47
CA ILE A 93 -18.15 0.19 18.76
C ILE A 93 -16.86 0.93 19.12
N SER A 94 -15.89 0.13 19.54
CA SER A 94 -14.53 0.54 19.82
C SER A 94 -13.84 0.97 18.53
N VAL A 95 -13.17 2.13 18.54
CA VAL A 95 -12.41 2.63 17.38
C VAL A 95 -11.26 1.68 17.03
N TRP A 96 -10.80 0.87 17.98
CA TRP A 96 -9.78 -0.16 17.80
C TRP A 96 -10.19 -1.29 16.85
N VAL A 97 -11.48 -1.44 16.52
CA VAL A 97 -11.90 -2.43 15.52
C VAL A 97 -11.41 -2.07 14.11
N GLN A 98 -11.07 -0.80 13.87
CA GLN A 98 -10.48 -0.29 12.63
C GLN A 98 -8.98 -0.60 12.53
N THR A 99 -8.30 -0.87 13.65
CA THR A 99 -6.85 -1.10 13.67
C THR A 99 -6.39 -2.14 12.65
N PRO A 100 -7.02 -3.32 12.50
CA PRO A 100 -6.62 -4.32 11.51
C PRO A 100 -6.65 -3.81 10.06
N SER A 101 -7.57 -2.89 9.70
CA SER A 101 -7.61 -2.34 8.34
C SER A 101 -6.40 -1.47 8.05
N TYR A 102 -5.94 -0.69 9.03
CA TYR A 102 -4.77 0.17 8.90
C TYR A 102 -3.48 -0.66 8.80
N PHE A 103 -3.39 -1.77 9.51
CA PHE A 103 -2.26 -2.70 9.35
C PHE A 103 -2.21 -3.31 7.94
N LEU A 104 -3.37 -3.73 7.40
CA LEU A 104 -3.44 -4.23 6.03
C LEU A 104 -3.13 -3.15 4.99
N LEU A 105 -3.59 -1.92 5.22
CA LEU A 105 -3.30 -0.78 4.35
C LEU A 105 -1.81 -0.45 4.35
N ALA A 106 -1.19 -0.37 5.52
CA ALA A 106 0.24 -0.13 5.70
C ALA A 106 1.09 -1.23 5.03
N PHE A 107 0.67 -2.50 5.17
CA PHE A 107 1.32 -3.61 4.48
C PHE A 107 1.29 -3.41 2.95
N ALA A 108 0.15 -3.00 2.42
CA ALA A 108 0.00 -2.77 0.99
C ALA A 108 0.75 -1.53 0.50
N GLU A 109 0.82 -0.46 1.30
CA GLU A 109 1.64 0.72 1.01
C GLU A 109 3.12 0.34 0.89
N ILE A 110 3.64 -0.47 1.80
CA ILE A 110 5.05 -0.88 1.76
C ILE A 110 5.34 -1.72 0.50
N LEU A 111 4.44 -2.61 0.10
CA LEU A 111 4.62 -3.44 -1.11
C LEU A 111 4.45 -2.66 -2.42
N GLY A 112 3.54 -1.70 -2.47
CA GLY A 112 3.19 -1.00 -3.70
C GLY A 112 3.85 0.37 -3.82
N PHE A 113 3.69 1.22 -2.81
CA PHE A 113 4.11 2.62 -2.85
C PHE A 113 5.63 2.76 -2.80
N THR A 114 6.29 2.00 -1.92
CA THR A 114 7.75 2.01 -1.83
C THR A 114 8.36 1.47 -3.13
N THR A 115 7.91 0.30 -3.59
CA THR A 115 8.38 -0.30 -4.84
C THR A 115 8.10 0.58 -6.06
N LEU A 116 6.92 1.21 -6.16
CA LEU A 116 6.64 2.17 -7.23
C LEU A 116 7.61 3.35 -7.22
N SER A 117 7.95 3.85 -6.03
CA SER A 117 8.87 4.98 -5.90
C SER A 117 10.29 4.57 -6.27
N GLU A 118 10.75 3.39 -5.82
CA GLU A 118 12.05 2.81 -6.18
C GLU A 118 12.15 2.54 -7.68
N TYR A 119 11.13 1.89 -8.25
CA TYR A 119 11.03 1.60 -9.69
C TYR A 119 11.02 2.88 -10.53
N SER A 120 10.25 3.88 -10.10
CA SER A 120 10.23 5.20 -10.74
C SER A 120 11.59 5.91 -10.66
N TYR A 121 12.42 5.61 -9.66
CA TYR A 121 13.77 6.18 -9.54
C TYR A 121 14.81 5.42 -10.36
N SER A 122 14.68 4.10 -10.51
CA SER A 122 15.58 3.27 -11.31
C SER A 122 15.40 3.52 -12.80
N GLU A 123 14.15 3.64 -13.26
CA GLU A 123 13.81 3.89 -14.66
C GLU A 123 13.96 5.36 -15.08
N ALA A 124 13.99 6.30 -14.12
CA ALA A 124 14.12 7.72 -14.45
C ALA A 124 15.55 8.07 -14.92
N PRO A 125 15.69 8.82 -16.04
CA PRO A 125 16.96 9.42 -16.43
C PRO A 125 17.57 10.24 -15.29
N LYS A 126 18.90 10.22 -15.16
CA LYS A 126 19.63 10.81 -14.01
C LYS A 126 19.22 12.25 -13.69
N ASP A 127 18.92 13.05 -14.71
CA ASP A 127 18.56 14.47 -14.55
C ASP A 127 17.05 14.73 -14.35
N MET A 128 16.19 13.71 -14.52
CA MET A 128 14.72 13.86 -14.50
C MET A 128 14.04 13.19 -13.30
N ARG A 129 14.80 12.61 -12.37
CA ARG A 129 14.26 11.90 -11.19
C ARG A 129 13.26 12.73 -10.39
N SER A 130 13.54 14.02 -10.20
CA SER A 130 12.64 14.94 -9.51
C SER A 130 11.33 15.18 -10.26
N LEU A 131 11.36 15.22 -11.59
CA LEU A 131 10.17 15.39 -12.44
C LEU A 131 9.27 14.15 -12.36
N VAL A 132 9.84 12.95 -12.43
CA VAL A 132 9.05 11.72 -12.34
C VAL A 132 8.38 11.59 -10.96
N GLN A 133 9.09 11.95 -9.89
CA GLN A 133 8.49 12.02 -8.55
C GLN A 133 7.40 13.10 -8.42
N ALA A 134 7.56 14.25 -9.09
CA ALA A 134 6.51 15.26 -9.13
C ALA A 134 5.26 14.75 -9.85
N LEU A 135 5.40 14.02 -10.96
CA LEU A 135 4.26 13.39 -11.66
C LEU A 135 3.52 12.37 -10.80
N ARG A 136 4.25 11.62 -9.97
CA ARG A 136 3.67 10.73 -8.96
C ARG A 136 2.81 11.52 -7.95
N GLN A 137 3.29 12.67 -7.48
CA GLN A 137 2.53 13.53 -6.57
C GLN A 137 1.31 14.18 -7.24
N VAL A 138 1.40 14.51 -8.53
CA VAL A 138 0.25 14.99 -9.32
C VAL A 138 -0.85 13.92 -9.36
N THR A 139 -0.49 12.65 -9.52
CA THR A 139 -1.47 11.54 -9.47
C THR A 139 -2.17 11.47 -8.11
N ALA A 140 -1.43 11.67 -7.01
CA ALA A 140 -2.03 11.77 -5.67
C ALA A 140 -2.96 12.99 -5.54
N ALA A 141 -2.61 14.14 -6.12
CA ALA A 141 -3.47 15.33 -6.13
C ALA A 141 -4.76 15.09 -6.92
N ILE A 142 -4.69 14.41 -8.07
CA ILE A 142 -5.86 13.99 -8.85
C ILE A 142 -6.73 13.04 -8.02
N GLY A 143 -6.14 12.08 -7.31
CA GLY A 143 -6.85 11.20 -6.38
C GLY A 143 -7.61 11.97 -5.30
N SER A 144 -6.97 12.96 -4.68
CA SER A 144 -7.61 13.84 -3.70
C SER A 144 -8.72 14.69 -4.31
N ALA A 145 -8.53 15.19 -5.54
CA ALA A 145 -9.56 15.94 -6.26
C ALA A 145 -10.80 15.07 -6.56
N LEU A 146 -10.59 13.82 -6.99
CA LEU A 146 -11.67 12.84 -7.15
C LEU A 146 -12.35 12.52 -5.82
N GLY A 147 -11.59 12.39 -4.73
CA GLY A 147 -12.13 12.21 -3.38
C GLY A 147 -13.05 13.37 -2.96
N MET A 148 -12.67 14.61 -3.26
CA MET A 148 -13.51 15.78 -3.03
C MET A 148 -14.75 15.79 -3.94
N ALA A 149 -14.61 15.39 -5.20
CA ALA A 149 -15.74 15.27 -6.12
C ALA A 149 -16.75 14.19 -5.68
N LEU A 150 -16.29 13.14 -4.99
CA LEU A 150 -17.10 12.08 -4.40
C LEU A 150 -17.68 12.43 -3.02
N SER A 151 -17.30 13.56 -2.43
CA SER A 151 -17.85 14.06 -1.15
C SER A 151 -19.38 14.02 -1.06
N PRO A 152 -20.19 14.45 -2.07
CA PRO A 152 -21.65 14.36 -1.98
C PRO A 152 -22.20 12.92 -1.98
N VAL A 153 -21.41 11.93 -2.40
CA VAL A 153 -21.76 10.50 -2.33
C VAL A 153 -21.43 9.91 -0.95
N ALA A 154 -20.57 10.57 -0.17
CA ALA A 154 -20.16 10.15 1.17
C ALA A 154 -21.20 10.50 2.27
N VAL A 155 -22.49 10.43 1.95
CA VAL A 155 -23.59 10.62 2.91
C VAL A 155 -24.09 9.25 3.39
N ASP A 156 -24.34 9.08 4.68
CA ASP A 156 -24.98 7.85 5.22
C ASP A 156 -26.31 7.57 4.49
N PRO A 157 -26.63 6.33 4.07
CA PRO A 157 -25.90 5.05 4.11
C PRO A 157 -25.06 4.76 2.84
N LYS A 158 -24.91 5.72 1.93
CA LYS A 158 -24.23 5.53 0.61
C LYS A 158 -22.72 5.35 0.71
N VAL A 159 -22.13 5.70 1.85
CA VAL A 159 -20.69 5.50 2.14
C VAL A 159 -20.28 4.02 2.02
N MET A 160 -21.17 3.08 2.35
CA MET A 160 -20.90 1.64 2.16
C MET A 160 -20.68 1.30 0.68
N TYR A 161 -21.51 1.83 -0.21
CA TYR A 161 -21.38 1.61 -1.65
C TYR A 161 -20.09 2.20 -2.22
N LEU A 162 -19.64 3.32 -1.66
CA LEU A 162 -18.37 3.94 -2.01
C LEU A 162 -17.19 3.03 -1.66
N TYR A 163 -17.13 2.48 -0.44
CA TYR A 163 -16.06 1.55 -0.06
C TYR A 163 -16.09 0.24 -0.85
N THR A 164 -17.27 -0.34 -1.10
CA THR A 164 -17.38 -1.53 -1.94
C THR A 164 -17.00 -1.25 -3.39
N GLY A 165 -17.35 -0.06 -3.91
CA GLY A 165 -16.96 0.39 -5.24
C GLY A 165 -15.44 0.53 -5.36
N LEU A 166 -14.79 1.15 -4.38
CA LEU A 166 -13.32 1.26 -4.33
C LEU A 166 -12.63 -0.11 -4.21
N ALA A 167 -13.18 -1.04 -3.43
CA ALA A 167 -12.66 -2.40 -3.35
C ALA A 167 -12.77 -3.13 -4.69
N ALA A 168 -13.91 -2.97 -5.38
CA ALA A 168 -14.19 -3.56 -6.68
C ALA A 168 -13.34 -2.96 -7.81
N THR A 169 -13.04 -1.65 -7.78
CA THR A 169 -12.14 -1.06 -8.77
C THR A 169 -10.71 -1.53 -8.57
N MET A 170 -10.23 -1.65 -7.33
CA MET A 170 -8.88 -2.16 -7.05
C MET A 170 -8.72 -3.64 -7.42
N ILE A 171 -9.73 -4.48 -7.16
CA ILE A 171 -9.67 -5.90 -7.53
C ILE A 171 -9.75 -6.09 -9.05
N ALA A 172 -10.43 -5.20 -9.77
CA ALA A 172 -10.46 -5.21 -11.23
C ALA A 172 -9.18 -4.63 -11.85
N ALA A 173 -8.57 -3.63 -11.20
CA ALA A 173 -7.31 -3.04 -11.62
C ALA A 173 -6.13 -4.01 -11.50
N ALA A 174 -6.12 -4.87 -10.47
CA ALA A 174 -5.05 -5.87 -10.27
C ALA A 174 -4.80 -6.79 -11.49
N PRO A 175 -5.78 -7.49 -12.06
CA PRO A 175 -5.57 -8.34 -13.25
C PRO A 175 -5.28 -7.52 -14.50
N VAL A 176 -5.85 -6.32 -14.65
CA VAL A 176 -5.55 -5.42 -15.78
C VAL A 176 -4.10 -4.96 -15.73
N PHE A 177 -3.63 -4.56 -14.55
CA PHE A 177 -2.26 -4.15 -14.31
C PHE A 177 -1.29 -5.30 -14.56
N TRP A 178 -1.59 -6.50 -14.04
CA TRP A 178 -0.80 -7.70 -14.31
C TRP A 178 -0.78 -8.08 -15.79
N ALA A 179 -1.91 -7.98 -16.49
CA ALA A 179 -1.97 -8.29 -17.92
C ALA A 179 -1.18 -7.29 -18.78
N ALA A 180 -1.20 -6.00 -18.41
CA ALA A 180 -0.49 -4.95 -19.15
C ALA A 180 1.02 -4.94 -18.86
N PHE A 181 1.41 -5.12 -17.60
CA PHE A 181 2.80 -4.94 -17.14
C PHE A 181 3.51 -6.24 -16.77
N GLY A 182 2.80 -7.35 -16.61
CA GLY A 182 3.42 -8.65 -16.27
C GLY A 182 4.40 -9.17 -17.32
N SER A 183 4.40 -8.62 -18.53
CA SER A 183 5.43 -8.89 -19.53
C SER A 183 6.76 -8.20 -19.25
N TYR A 184 6.74 -7.05 -18.55
CA TYR A 184 7.95 -6.28 -18.21
C TYR A 184 8.71 -6.89 -17.02
N ASP A 185 8.03 -7.66 -16.17
CA ASP A 185 8.64 -8.37 -15.03
C ASP A 185 9.75 -9.33 -15.49
N LYS A 186 9.62 -9.94 -16.68
CA LYS A 186 10.64 -10.84 -17.25
C LYS A 186 11.87 -10.09 -17.78
N SER A 187 11.66 -8.95 -18.42
CA SER A 187 12.76 -8.14 -18.96
C SER A 187 13.56 -7.46 -17.85
N ASP A 188 12.90 -6.99 -16.78
CA ASP A 188 13.59 -6.40 -15.62
C ASP A 188 14.44 -7.46 -14.88
N ASP A 189 13.90 -8.68 -14.70
CA ASP A 189 14.66 -9.80 -14.10
C ASP A 189 15.88 -10.18 -14.97
N GLU A 190 15.73 -10.17 -16.31
CA GLU A 190 16.83 -10.44 -17.25
C GLU A 190 17.89 -9.33 -17.22
N ASP A 191 17.50 -8.05 -17.13
CA ASP A 191 18.43 -6.92 -17.06
C ASP A 191 19.18 -6.87 -15.72
N ASP A 192 18.51 -7.16 -14.59
CA ASP A 192 19.18 -7.28 -13.29
C ASP A 192 20.19 -8.43 -13.28
N LEU A 193 19.85 -9.60 -13.84
CA LEU A 193 20.78 -10.73 -13.97
C LEU A 193 21.96 -10.42 -14.89
N ASN A 194 21.71 -9.74 -16.02
CA ASN A 194 22.76 -9.31 -16.94
C ASN A 194 23.68 -8.26 -16.30
N GLN A 195 23.14 -7.31 -15.53
CA GLN A 195 23.93 -6.31 -14.83
C GLN A 195 24.76 -6.92 -13.69
N VAL A 196 24.23 -7.90 -12.96
CA VAL A 196 24.98 -8.67 -11.95
C VAL A 196 26.06 -9.55 -12.60
N GLY A 197 25.77 -10.15 -13.76
CA GLY A 197 26.76 -10.90 -14.56
C GLY A 197 27.87 -10.02 -15.14
N LEU A 198 27.56 -8.79 -15.52
CA LEU A 198 28.53 -7.78 -16.00
C LEU A 198 29.31 -7.10 -14.87
N MET A 199 28.73 -7.00 -13.65
CA MET A 199 29.44 -6.59 -12.43
C MET A 199 30.29 -7.70 -11.82
N GLN A 200 30.34 -8.88 -12.45
CA GLN A 200 31.31 -9.91 -12.19
C GLN A 200 32.42 -9.94 -13.27
N PRO A 201 33.11 -8.82 -13.61
CA PRO A 201 34.31 -8.92 -14.39
C PRO A 201 35.40 -9.43 -13.45
N ASN A 202 35.89 -10.65 -13.70
CA ASN A 202 37.27 -11.06 -13.41
C ASN A 202 37.88 -10.71 -12.03
N THR A 203 37.10 -10.56 -10.96
CA THR A 203 37.67 -10.22 -9.63
C THR A 203 38.61 -11.32 -9.15
N HIS A 204 38.43 -12.56 -9.63
CA HIS A 204 39.37 -13.64 -9.34
C HIS A 204 40.72 -13.46 -10.04
N ASN A 205 40.73 -12.97 -11.30
CA ASN A 205 41.96 -12.73 -12.06
C ASN A 205 42.66 -11.42 -11.63
N GLU A 206 41.92 -10.38 -11.25
CA GLU A 206 42.51 -9.12 -10.76
C GLU A 206 43.13 -9.28 -9.36
N MET A 207 42.54 -10.11 -8.49
CA MET A 207 43.15 -10.44 -7.19
C MET A 207 44.40 -11.31 -7.33
N GLU A 208 44.44 -12.22 -8.32
CA GLU A 208 45.61 -13.06 -8.58
C GLU A 208 46.76 -12.26 -9.22
N GLU A 209 46.46 -11.34 -10.14
CA GLU A 209 47.48 -10.48 -10.78
C GLU A 209 48.06 -9.44 -9.80
N THR A 210 47.24 -8.92 -8.88
CA THR A 210 47.70 -7.99 -7.83
C THR A 210 48.53 -8.72 -6.76
N ALA A 211 48.18 -9.98 -6.43
CA ALA A 211 48.97 -10.82 -5.53
C ALA A 211 50.31 -11.25 -6.15
N ALA A 212 50.35 -11.53 -7.46
CA ALA A 212 51.57 -11.90 -8.17
C ALA A 212 52.56 -10.72 -8.33
N ARG A 213 52.08 -9.47 -8.38
CA ARG A 213 52.93 -8.26 -8.41
C ARG A 213 53.42 -7.80 -7.03
N ALA A 214 52.86 -8.33 -5.94
CA ALA A 214 53.18 -7.90 -4.57
C ALA A 214 54.35 -8.68 -3.92
N HIS A 215 54.90 -9.69 -4.60
CA HIS A 215 56.07 -10.43 -4.15
C HIS A 215 57.26 -10.22 -5.11
N PRO A 216 58.19 -9.30 -4.80
CA PRO A 216 59.56 -9.34 -5.32
C PRO A 216 60.41 -10.41 -4.63
#